data_AF-I3SDR6-F1
#
_entry.id   AF-I3SDR6-F1
#
_cell.length_a   1.000
_cell.length_b   1.000
_cell.length_c   1.000
_cell.angle_alpha   90.00
_cell.angle_beta   90.00
_cell.angle_gamma   90.00
#
_symmetry.space_group_name_H-M   'P 1'
#
loop_
_entity.id
_entity.type
_entity.pdbx_description
1 polymer ?
#
loop_
_entity_poly.entity_id
_entity_poly.type
_entity_poly.pdbx_seq_one_letter_code
_entity_poly.pdbx_strand_id
1 'polypeptide(L)'
;MVEEAELKPQREGAAFRNRWLFGGTTYRRMVEPLAIAQYYRDGGKDYVNKHRSKHFKTLEEWLEEDSTKTKNELNSTSKKKVEVILTIDSCFWAHVEEAILACKELKEVKDKEEVLNKLVEFEDYVYGLLKDYAVSPEIFLRQSSYMSWWKDYKAIKGSSYTSKLANFMNDAGKIKLYGLGAYDFP
;
A
#
# COMPACT_ATOMS: atom_id res chain seq x y z
N MET A 1 -9.54 -10.98 20.43
CA MET A 1 -9.11 -9.55 20.36
C MET A 1 -10.23 -8.65 19.84
N VAL A 2 -10.46 -8.53 18.52
CA VAL A 2 -11.51 -7.61 18.00
C VAL A 2 -12.89 -7.96 18.54
N GLU A 3 -13.25 -9.25 18.49
CA GLU A 3 -14.52 -9.74 19.06
C GLU A 3 -14.64 -9.46 20.58
N GLU A 4 -13.54 -9.55 21.33
CA GLU A 4 -13.55 -9.29 22.77
C GLU A 4 -13.72 -7.80 23.09
N ALA A 5 -13.16 -6.92 22.26
CA ALA A 5 -13.32 -5.47 22.37
C ALA A 5 -14.73 -5.00 21.98
N GLU A 6 -15.36 -5.65 20.99
CA GLU A 6 -16.77 -5.41 20.63
C GLU A 6 -17.73 -5.89 21.74
N LEU A 7 -17.47 -7.05 22.35
CA LEU A 7 -18.31 -7.63 23.41
C LEU A 7 -18.12 -6.96 24.78
N LYS A 8 -16.96 -6.36 25.02
CA LYS A 8 -16.66 -5.60 26.23
C LYS A 8 -16.07 -4.26 25.82
N PRO A 9 -16.88 -3.21 25.60
CA PRO A 9 -16.35 -1.86 25.41
C PRO A 9 -15.67 -1.45 26.73
N GLN A 10 -14.38 -1.77 26.87
CA GLN A 10 -13.73 -1.74 28.17
C GLN A 10 -13.59 -0.31 28.68
N ARG A 11 -14.09 -0.11 29.90
CA ARG A 11 -13.81 1.05 30.76
C ARG A 11 -12.43 0.90 31.41
N GLU A 12 -11.34 0.87 30.64
CA GLU A 12 -9.99 0.82 31.22
C GLU A 12 -9.01 1.67 30.41
N GLY A 13 -8.53 2.74 31.05
CA GLY A 13 -7.32 3.56 30.78
C GLY A 13 -6.85 3.83 29.34
N ALA A 14 -6.44 5.08 29.06
CA ALA A 14 -5.75 5.46 27.81
C ALA A 14 -4.57 4.53 27.43
N ALA A 15 -3.88 3.95 28.41
CA ALA A 15 -2.76 3.02 28.19
C ALA A 15 -3.15 1.68 27.54
N PHE A 16 -4.33 1.13 27.85
CA PHE A 16 -4.79 -0.14 27.27
C PHE A 16 -5.19 0.06 25.80
N ARG A 17 -5.89 1.16 25.49
CA ARG A 17 -6.22 1.56 24.11
C ARG A 17 -4.97 1.73 23.25
N ASN A 18 -3.94 2.43 23.76
CA ASN A 18 -2.70 2.64 23.01
C ASN A 18 -1.98 1.32 22.67
N ARG A 19 -1.89 0.37 23.61
CA ARG A 19 -1.21 -0.92 23.36
C ARG A 19 -1.89 -1.73 22.24
N TRP A 20 -3.22 -1.69 22.18
CA TRP A 20 -4.01 -2.39 21.16
C TRP A 20 -3.97 -1.68 19.82
N LEU A 21 -3.94 -0.34 19.81
CA LEU A 21 -3.79 0.46 18.60
C LEU A 21 -2.45 0.17 17.91
N PHE A 22 -1.33 0.24 18.64
CA PHE A 22 -0.02 -0.03 18.06
C PHE A 22 0.15 -1.51 17.66
N GLY A 23 -0.17 -2.43 18.57
CA GLY A 23 -0.04 -3.87 18.30
C GLY A 23 -0.97 -4.35 17.17
N GLY A 24 -2.21 -3.88 17.15
CA GLY A 24 -3.19 -4.17 16.11
C GLY A 24 -2.80 -3.57 14.76
N THR A 25 -2.25 -2.36 14.74
CA THR A 25 -1.75 -1.73 13.50
C THR A 25 -0.56 -2.49 12.93
N THR A 26 0.41 -2.87 13.75
CA THR A 26 1.55 -3.70 13.30
C THR A 26 1.07 -5.05 12.78
N TYR A 27 0.17 -5.72 13.50
CA TYR A 27 -0.43 -6.98 13.05
C TYR A 27 -1.11 -6.81 11.69
N ARG A 28 -1.96 -5.79 11.51
CA ARG A 28 -2.65 -5.52 10.25
C ARG A 28 -1.66 -5.33 9.10
N ARG A 29 -0.65 -4.46 9.27
CA ARG A 29 0.35 -4.17 8.22
C ARG A 29 1.25 -5.35 7.87
N MET A 30 1.47 -6.30 8.80
CA MET A 30 2.27 -7.51 8.53
C MET A 30 1.43 -8.66 7.95
N VAL A 31 0.21 -8.85 8.44
CA VAL A 31 -0.58 -10.07 8.18
C VAL A 31 -1.59 -9.88 7.06
N GLU A 32 -2.19 -8.70 6.90
CA GLU A 32 -3.15 -8.46 5.82
C GLU A 32 -2.53 -8.65 4.42
N PRO A 33 -1.27 -8.22 4.14
CA PRO A 33 -0.60 -8.58 2.90
C PRO A 33 -0.55 -10.08 2.59
N LEU A 34 -0.39 -10.92 3.61
CA LEU A 34 -0.35 -12.38 3.44
C LEU A 34 -1.74 -12.94 3.10
N ALA A 35 -2.79 -12.41 3.73
CA ALA A 35 -4.18 -12.76 3.42
C ALA A 35 -4.56 -12.33 1.99
N ILE A 36 -4.15 -11.14 1.57
CA ILE A 36 -4.29 -10.64 0.20
C ILE A 36 -3.60 -11.58 -0.79
N ALA A 37 -2.33 -11.93 -0.52
CA ALA A 37 -1.56 -12.81 -1.39
C ALA A 37 -2.23 -14.19 -1.57
N GLN A 38 -2.82 -14.74 -0.51
CA GLN A 38 -3.59 -15.98 -0.60
C GLN A 38 -4.87 -15.80 -1.43
N TYR A 39 -5.63 -14.72 -1.18
CA TYR A 39 -6.87 -14.45 -1.89
C TYR A 39 -6.69 -14.32 -3.41
N TYR A 40 -5.67 -13.58 -3.87
CA TYR A 40 -5.38 -13.43 -5.30
C TYR A 40 -4.74 -14.67 -5.91
N ARG A 41 -3.98 -15.47 -5.14
CA ARG A 41 -3.50 -16.78 -5.59
C ARG A 41 -4.65 -17.72 -5.93
N ASP A 42 -5.75 -17.65 -5.18
CA ASP A 42 -6.95 -18.47 -5.39
C ASP A 42 -7.88 -17.91 -6.49
N GLY A 43 -7.44 -16.87 -7.21
CA GLY A 43 -8.19 -16.25 -8.31
C GLY A 43 -9.23 -15.22 -7.86
N GLY A 44 -9.13 -14.73 -6.63
CA GLY A 44 -9.93 -13.63 -6.10
C GLY A 44 -9.77 -12.34 -6.90
N LYS A 45 -10.77 -11.45 -6.79
CA LYS A 45 -10.78 -10.10 -7.37
C LYS A 45 -11.50 -9.15 -6.43
N ASP A 46 -11.07 -7.91 -6.39
CA ASP A 46 -11.67 -6.83 -5.61
C ASP A 46 -11.66 -7.15 -4.09
N TYR A 47 -10.48 -7.48 -3.55
CA TYR A 47 -10.29 -7.87 -2.15
C TYR A 47 -10.86 -6.84 -1.18
N VAL A 48 -10.56 -5.55 -1.40
CA VAL A 48 -10.89 -4.44 -0.50
C VAL A 48 -12.40 -4.39 -0.22
N ASN A 49 -13.21 -4.54 -1.27
CA ASN A 49 -14.66 -4.45 -1.15
C ASN A 49 -15.31 -5.80 -0.81
N LYS A 50 -14.83 -6.92 -1.36
CA LYS A 50 -15.54 -8.21 -1.32
C LYS A 50 -15.07 -9.19 -0.26
N HIS A 51 -13.79 -9.16 0.12
CA HIS A 51 -13.19 -10.23 0.93
C HIS A 51 -12.48 -9.73 2.19
N ARG A 52 -12.19 -8.43 2.27
CA ARG A 52 -11.49 -7.84 3.39
C ARG A 52 -12.22 -8.11 4.71
N SER A 53 -11.55 -8.85 5.59
CA SER A 53 -12.13 -9.33 6.84
C SER A 53 -12.48 -8.18 7.78
N LYS A 54 -13.58 -8.34 8.53
CA LYS A 54 -14.09 -7.33 9.48
C LYS A 54 -13.01 -6.86 10.45
N HIS A 55 -12.21 -7.79 10.98
CA HIS A 55 -11.20 -7.46 11.98
C HIS A 55 -10.11 -6.51 11.47
N PHE A 56 -9.71 -6.59 10.19
CA PHE A 56 -8.75 -5.63 9.62
C PHE A 56 -9.37 -4.24 9.46
N LYS A 57 -10.65 -4.17 9.03
CA LYS A 57 -11.39 -2.91 8.91
C LYS A 57 -11.51 -2.22 10.27
N THR A 58 -11.96 -2.95 11.29
CA THR A 58 -12.11 -2.41 12.65
C THR A 58 -10.79 -1.91 13.24
N LEU A 59 -9.68 -2.62 13.01
CA LEU A 59 -8.36 -2.17 13.45
C LEU A 59 -7.89 -0.89 12.74
N GLU A 60 -8.27 -0.71 11.47
CA GLU A 60 -7.98 0.51 10.72
C GLU A 60 -8.84 1.68 11.19
N GLU A 61 -10.14 1.47 11.35
CA GLU A 61 -11.09 2.47 11.87
C GLU A 61 -10.63 3.01 13.24
N TRP A 62 -10.22 2.14 14.16
CA TRP A 62 -9.71 2.56 15.47
C TRP A 62 -8.45 3.42 15.37
N LEU A 63 -7.57 3.15 14.42
CA LEU A 63 -6.36 3.95 14.19
C LEU A 63 -6.69 5.34 13.63
N GLU A 64 -7.65 5.43 12.72
CA GLU A 64 -8.12 6.69 12.15
C GLU A 64 -8.81 7.58 13.20
N GLU A 65 -9.65 6.97 14.04
CA GLU A 65 -10.30 7.66 15.17
C GLU A 65 -9.31 8.25 16.18
N ASP A 66 -8.14 7.63 16.35
CA ASP A 66 -7.10 8.14 17.24
C ASP A 66 -6.21 9.20 16.57
N SER A 67 -5.89 8.99 15.29
CA SER A 67 -5.08 9.92 14.48
C SER A 67 -5.78 11.28 14.30
N THR A 68 -7.11 11.29 14.21
CA THR A 68 -7.92 12.52 14.16
C THR A 68 -7.89 13.31 15.47
N LYS A 69 -7.63 12.65 16.61
CA LYS A 69 -7.48 13.27 17.94
C LYS A 69 -6.07 13.76 18.19
N THR A 70 -5.06 13.13 17.58
CA THR A 70 -3.64 13.38 17.85
C THR A 70 -2.92 13.84 16.57
N LYS A 71 -3.28 15.03 16.07
CA LYS A 71 -2.93 15.50 14.71
C LYS A 71 -1.45 15.67 14.35
N ASN A 72 -0.45 15.41 15.20
CA ASN A 72 0.89 15.97 14.98
C ASN A 72 2.15 15.09 15.13
N GLU A 73 2.09 13.79 15.48
CA GLU A 73 3.35 13.10 15.86
C GLU A 73 3.75 11.84 15.08
N LEU A 74 2.85 11.14 14.38
CA LEU A 74 3.21 9.83 13.81
C LEU A 74 3.93 9.89 12.44
N ASN A 75 3.86 11.02 11.73
CA ASN A 75 4.40 11.14 10.37
C ASN A 75 5.80 11.76 10.28
N SER A 76 6.37 12.25 11.39
CA SER A 76 7.64 13.00 11.42
C SER A 76 8.89 12.10 11.35
N THR A 77 8.73 10.79 11.46
CA THR A 77 9.85 9.81 11.52
C THR A 77 10.17 9.08 10.21
N SER A 78 9.41 9.29 9.13
CA SER A 78 9.41 8.40 7.96
C SER A 78 10.77 8.26 7.27
N LYS A 79 11.65 9.28 7.27
CA LYS A 79 12.98 9.15 6.64
C LYS A 79 14.04 8.41 7.48
N LYS A 80 13.88 8.28 8.80
CA LYS A 80 14.99 7.83 9.69
C LYS A 80 15.23 6.31 9.70
N LYS A 81 14.29 5.49 9.19
CA LYS A 81 14.40 4.01 9.17
C LYS A 81 13.63 3.37 8.00
N VAL A 82 13.82 3.88 6.78
CA VAL A 82 13.04 3.43 5.60
C VAL A 82 13.13 1.93 5.35
N GLU A 83 14.30 1.32 5.58
CA GLU A 83 14.53 -0.11 5.42
C GLU A 83 13.64 -1.00 6.30
N VAL A 84 13.07 -0.47 7.39
CA VAL A 84 12.25 -1.23 8.36
C VAL A 84 10.79 -0.75 8.37
N ILE A 85 10.40 0.10 7.40
CA ILE A 85 9.02 0.59 7.33
C ILE A 85 8.11 -0.54 6.87
N LEU A 86 7.07 -0.79 7.65
CA LEU A 86 5.90 -1.51 7.18
C LEU A 86 5.04 -0.54 6.38
N THR A 87 4.64 -0.95 5.17
CA THR A 87 3.73 -0.16 4.33
C THR A 87 2.51 0.26 5.15
N ILE A 88 2.22 1.56 5.14
CA ILE A 88 1.20 2.18 5.97
C ILE A 88 -0.18 1.65 5.60
N ASP A 89 -0.44 1.58 4.29
CA ASP A 89 -1.62 0.97 3.70
C ASP A 89 -1.43 -0.55 3.62
N SER A 90 -2.17 -1.27 4.45
CA SER A 90 -2.14 -2.73 4.48
C SER A 90 -2.82 -3.39 3.28
N CYS A 91 -3.63 -2.64 2.53
CA CYS A 91 -4.27 -3.05 1.29
C CYS A 91 -3.43 -2.76 0.04
N PHE A 92 -2.23 -2.19 0.18
CA PHE A 92 -1.35 -1.85 -0.94
C PHE A 92 -1.22 -2.98 -1.98
N TRP A 93 -0.98 -4.22 -1.53
CA TRP A 93 -0.84 -5.36 -2.43
C TRP A 93 -2.13 -5.73 -3.16
N ALA A 94 -3.31 -5.45 -2.60
CA ALA A 94 -4.57 -5.66 -3.31
C ALA A 94 -4.68 -4.69 -4.49
N HIS A 95 -4.29 -3.42 -4.29
CA HIS A 95 -4.25 -2.43 -5.37
C HIS A 95 -3.24 -2.82 -6.46
N VAL A 96 -2.08 -3.37 -6.10
CA VAL A 96 -1.10 -3.91 -7.06
C VAL A 96 -1.71 -5.03 -7.90
N GLU A 97 -2.38 -6.01 -7.26
CA GLU A 97 -2.97 -7.14 -7.98
C GLU A 97 -4.11 -6.69 -8.92
N GLU A 98 -4.96 -5.76 -8.52
CA GLU A 98 -5.96 -5.15 -9.41
C GLU A 98 -5.33 -4.43 -10.59
N ALA A 99 -4.23 -3.70 -10.38
CA ALA A 99 -3.51 -3.03 -11.45
C ALA A 99 -2.85 -4.04 -12.42
N ILE A 100 -2.37 -5.18 -11.93
CA ILE A 100 -1.87 -6.28 -12.78
C ILE A 100 -3.00 -6.87 -13.61
N LEU A 101 -4.18 -7.09 -13.02
CA LEU A 101 -5.36 -7.57 -13.75
C LEU A 101 -5.79 -6.58 -14.83
N ALA A 102 -5.80 -5.28 -14.53
CA ALA A 102 -6.07 -4.22 -15.51
C ALA A 102 -5.05 -4.22 -16.67
N CYS A 103 -3.75 -4.41 -16.38
CA CYS A 103 -2.73 -4.58 -17.41
C CYS A 103 -2.97 -5.81 -18.31
N LYS A 104 -3.40 -6.94 -17.73
CA LYS A 104 -3.75 -8.15 -18.51
C LYS A 104 -4.97 -7.92 -19.40
N GLU A 105 -5.99 -7.24 -18.88
CA GLU A 105 -7.20 -6.92 -19.62
C GLU A 105 -6.93 -6.04 -20.85
N LEU A 106 -6.05 -5.02 -20.72
CA LEU A 106 -5.65 -4.17 -21.85
C LEU A 106 -4.82 -4.90 -22.92
N LYS A 107 -4.11 -5.97 -22.54
CA LYS A 107 -3.37 -6.80 -23.49
C LYS A 107 -4.31 -7.67 -24.33
N GLU A 108 -5.42 -8.13 -23.75
CA GLU A 108 -6.43 -8.95 -24.44
C GLU A 108 -7.38 -8.11 -25.30
N VAL A 109 -7.84 -6.97 -24.77
CA VAL A 109 -8.76 -6.06 -25.44
C VAL A 109 -8.11 -4.69 -25.54
N LYS A 110 -7.62 -4.36 -26.74
CA LYS A 110 -7.13 -3.00 -27.06
C LYS A 110 -8.32 -2.03 -27.06
N ASP A 111 -8.10 -0.82 -26.55
CA ASP A 111 -9.09 0.25 -26.34
C ASP A 111 -10.10 0.05 -25.20
N LYS A 112 -9.59 0.11 -23.96
CA LYS A 112 -10.41 0.40 -22.78
C LYS A 112 -9.86 1.63 -22.06
N GLU A 113 -10.31 2.81 -22.49
CA GLU A 113 -9.93 4.09 -21.89
C GLU A 113 -10.17 4.11 -20.37
N GLU A 114 -11.28 3.52 -19.91
CA GLU A 114 -11.59 3.40 -18.48
C GLU A 114 -10.53 2.59 -17.71
N VAL A 115 -10.02 1.50 -18.30
CA VAL A 115 -8.99 0.66 -17.65
C VAL A 115 -7.65 1.39 -17.65
N LEU A 116 -7.35 2.16 -18.69
CA LEU A 116 -6.17 3.02 -18.73
C LEU A 116 -6.22 4.10 -17.64
N ASN A 117 -7.38 4.70 -17.41
CA ASN A 117 -7.57 5.70 -16.34
C ASN A 117 -7.32 5.09 -14.96
N LYS A 118 -7.83 3.89 -14.68
CA LYS A 118 -7.54 3.16 -13.42
C LYS A 118 -6.06 2.92 -13.20
N LEU A 119 -5.30 2.64 -14.27
CA LEU A 119 -3.84 2.46 -14.16
C LEU A 119 -3.10 3.78 -13.88
N VAL A 120 -3.58 4.90 -14.43
CA VAL A 120 -3.04 6.24 -14.14
C VAL A 120 -3.33 6.62 -12.69
N GLU A 121 -4.55 6.38 -12.21
CA GLU A 121 -4.93 6.60 -10.80
C GLU A 121 -4.05 5.77 -9.86
N PHE A 122 -3.78 4.51 -10.20
CA PHE A 122 -2.89 3.66 -9.42
C PHE A 122 -1.44 4.16 -9.44
N GLU A 123 -0.94 4.66 -10.58
CA GLU A 123 0.38 5.31 -10.66
C GLU A 123 0.48 6.53 -9.73
N ASP A 124 -0.53 7.40 -9.73
CA ASP A 124 -0.56 8.58 -8.87
C ASP A 124 -0.64 8.20 -7.39
N TYR A 125 -1.45 7.19 -7.05
CA TYR A 125 -1.53 6.61 -5.71
C TYR A 125 -0.16 6.12 -5.23
N VAL A 126 0.56 5.33 -6.04
CA VAL A 126 1.90 4.84 -5.69
C VAL A 126 2.88 6.00 -5.51
N TYR A 127 2.86 6.99 -6.42
CA TYR A 127 3.75 8.14 -6.31
C TYR A 127 3.49 8.96 -5.04
N GLY A 128 2.22 9.10 -4.63
CA GLY A 128 1.85 9.72 -3.35
C GLY A 128 2.45 8.99 -2.15
N LEU A 129 2.28 7.66 -2.09
CA LEU A 129 2.86 6.84 -1.01
C LEU A 129 4.38 6.93 -0.95
N LEU A 130 5.05 6.98 -2.12
CA LEU A 130 6.49 7.14 -2.20
C LEU A 130 6.93 8.50 -1.64
N LYS A 131 6.27 9.58 -2.05
CA LYS A 131 6.56 10.94 -1.57
C LYS A 131 6.47 11.04 -0.05
N ASP A 132 5.47 10.39 0.54
CA ASP A 132 5.22 10.42 1.97
C ASP A 132 6.06 9.40 2.76
N TYR A 133 6.90 8.60 2.08
CA TYR A 133 7.64 7.48 2.67
C TYR A 133 6.70 6.51 3.43
N ALA A 134 5.53 6.28 2.85
CA ALA A 134 4.45 5.46 3.40
C ALA A 134 4.47 4.01 2.91
N VAL A 135 5.43 3.64 2.05
CA VAL A 135 5.56 2.30 1.46
C VAL A 135 6.97 1.76 1.67
N SER A 136 7.07 0.46 1.95
CA SER A 136 8.35 -0.22 2.15
C SER A 136 9.18 -0.25 0.85
N PRO A 137 10.53 -0.12 0.92
CA PRO A 137 11.40 -0.31 -0.24
C PRO A 137 11.38 -1.75 -0.79
N GLU A 138 10.82 -2.71 -0.06
CA GLU A 138 10.65 -4.10 -0.52
C GLU A 138 9.82 -4.22 -1.81
N ILE A 139 8.99 -3.22 -2.12
CA ILE A 139 8.25 -3.20 -3.38
C ILE A 139 9.18 -3.19 -4.59
N PHE A 140 10.43 -2.70 -4.45
CA PHE A 140 11.41 -2.63 -5.52
C PHE A 140 12.25 -3.89 -5.69
N LEU A 141 12.01 -4.93 -4.89
CA LEU A 141 12.66 -6.21 -5.07
C LEU A 141 12.34 -6.75 -6.48
N ARG A 142 13.36 -7.27 -7.17
CA ARG A 142 13.29 -7.63 -8.60
C ARG A 142 12.13 -8.58 -8.95
N GLN A 143 11.73 -9.43 -8.01
CA GLN A 143 10.68 -10.44 -8.19
C GLN A 143 9.34 -10.04 -7.57
N SER A 144 9.18 -8.81 -7.09
CA SER A 144 7.92 -8.36 -6.51
C SER A 144 6.81 -8.26 -7.57
N SER A 145 5.55 -8.42 -7.14
CA SER A 145 4.39 -8.17 -8.01
C SER A 145 4.38 -6.72 -8.50
N TYR A 146 4.85 -5.76 -7.69
CA TYR A 146 4.94 -4.36 -8.08
C TYR A 146 5.92 -4.14 -9.25
N MET A 147 7.10 -4.76 -9.23
CA MET A 147 8.05 -4.66 -10.34
C MET A 147 7.54 -5.36 -11.60
N SER A 148 6.74 -6.42 -11.43
CA SER A 148 6.04 -7.08 -12.54
C SER A 148 4.98 -6.16 -13.16
N TRP A 149 4.16 -5.51 -12.34
CA TRP A 149 3.22 -4.47 -12.77
C TRP A 149 3.95 -3.34 -13.51
N TRP A 150 5.02 -2.79 -12.94
CA TRP A 150 5.74 -1.66 -13.52
C TRP A 150 6.26 -1.97 -14.94
N LYS A 151 6.81 -3.18 -15.13
CA LYS A 151 7.27 -3.65 -16.44
C LYS A 151 6.13 -3.70 -17.46
N ASP A 152 4.99 -4.25 -17.05
CA ASP A 152 3.81 -4.38 -17.92
C ASP A 152 3.20 -3.01 -18.24
N TYR A 153 3.06 -2.16 -17.23
CA TYR A 153 2.53 -0.81 -17.37
C TYR A 153 3.39 0.04 -18.32
N LYS A 154 4.72 -0.01 -18.17
CA LYS A 154 5.65 0.67 -19.07
C LYS A 154 5.55 0.15 -20.51
N ALA A 155 5.31 -1.14 -20.70
CA ALA A 155 5.10 -1.70 -22.04
C ALA A 155 3.79 -1.21 -22.68
N ILE A 156 2.73 -1.05 -21.89
CA ILE A 156 1.43 -0.52 -22.35
C ILE A 156 1.53 0.96 -22.72
N LYS A 157 2.17 1.78 -21.86
CA LYS A 157 2.32 3.23 -22.07
C LYS A 157 3.32 3.59 -23.18
N GLY A 158 4.26 2.70 -23.47
CA GLY A 158 5.29 2.89 -24.49
C GLY A 158 6.54 3.60 -23.97
N SER A 159 7.63 3.53 -24.74
CA SER A 159 8.96 3.99 -24.34
C SER A 159 9.09 5.51 -24.20
N SER A 160 8.19 6.28 -24.80
CA SER A 160 8.16 7.75 -24.73
C SER A 160 7.37 8.27 -23.53
N TYR A 161 6.71 7.40 -22.76
CA TYR A 161 5.90 7.84 -21.62
C TYR A 161 6.78 8.36 -20.49
N THR A 162 6.53 9.60 -20.11
CA THR A 162 7.23 10.29 -19.03
C THR A 162 6.22 10.78 -18.00
N SER A 163 6.43 10.40 -16.75
CA SER A 163 5.66 10.82 -15.59
C SER A 163 6.60 11.02 -14.41
N LYS A 164 6.09 11.57 -13.30
CA LYS A 164 6.89 11.70 -12.07
C LYS A 164 7.35 10.34 -11.55
N LEU A 165 6.47 9.34 -11.58
CA LEU A 165 6.81 7.97 -11.21
C LEU A 165 7.80 7.35 -12.20
N ALA A 166 7.61 7.52 -13.52
CA ALA A 166 8.55 6.99 -14.52
C ALA A 166 9.95 7.60 -14.36
N ASN A 167 10.04 8.90 -14.11
CA ASN A 167 11.31 9.59 -13.88
C ASN A 167 12.02 9.10 -12.62
N PHE A 168 11.27 8.65 -11.61
CA PHE A 168 11.81 8.03 -10.40
C PHE A 168 12.25 6.58 -10.68
N MET A 169 11.34 5.76 -11.23
CA MET A 169 11.52 4.32 -11.44
C MET A 169 12.59 3.97 -12.50
N ASN A 170 12.83 4.86 -13.46
CA ASN A 170 13.85 4.65 -14.49
C ASN A 170 15.28 4.92 -14.00
N ASP A 171 15.47 5.41 -12.78
CA ASP A 171 16.76 5.72 -12.20
C ASP A 171 17.03 4.85 -10.96
N ALA A 172 17.89 3.85 -11.13
CA ALA A 172 18.29 2.94 -10.05
C ALA A 172 18.98 3.68 -8.89
N GLY A 173 19.61 4.82 -9.14
CA GLY A 173 20.20 5.67 -8.11
C GLY A 173 19.12 6.27 -7.20
N LYS A 174 18.00 6.72 -7.76
CA LYS A 174 16.87 7.26 -6.99
C LYS A 174 16.20 6.19 -6.12
N ILE A 175 16.02 4.99 -6.65
CA ILE A 175 15.49 3.85 -5.89
C ILE A 175 16.43 3.51 -4.71
N LYS A 176 17.74 3.51 -4.95
CA LYS A 176 18.73 3.28 -3.88
C LYS A 176 18.68 4.37 -2.81
N LEU A 177 18.61 5.64 -3.21
CA LEU A 177 18.49 6.77 -2.27
C LEU A 177 17.18 6.71 -1.48
N TYR A 178 16.09 6.25 -2.09
CA TYR A 178 14.82 6.03 -1.41
C TYR A 178 14.95 4.99 -0.30
N GLY A 179 15.56 3.83 -0.58
CA GLY A 179 15.80 2.80 0.43
C GLY A 179 16.62 3.30 1.64
N LEU A 180 17.51 4.28 1.40
CA LEU A 180 18.32 4.93 2.44
C LEU A 180 17.60 6.10 3.14
N GLY A 181 16.38 6.45 2.74
CA GLY A 181 15.66 7.63 3.23
C GLY A 181 16.29 8.97 2.84
N ALA A 182 17.16 8.96 1.83
CA ALA A 182 17.96 10.11 1.38
C ALA A 182 17.45 10.72 0.06
N TYR A 183 16.35 10.20 -0.50
CA TYR A 183 15.76 10.76 -1.72
C TYR A 183 14.72 11.83 -1.40
N ASP A 184 14.85 12.98 -2.04
CA ASP A 184 13.88 14.07 -1.95
C ASP A 184 13.05 14.10 -3.24
N PHE A 185 11.75 13.85 -3.09
CA PHE A 185 10.81 13.94 -4.20
C PHE A 185 10.52 15.41 -4.55
N PRO A 186 10.53 15.76 -5.84
CA PRO A 186 10.11 17.08 -6.31
C PRO A 186 8.59 17.29 -6.23
#